data_AF-A0A7Y2L9L0-F1
#
_entry.id   AF-A0A7Y2L9L0-F1
#
_cell.length_a   1.000
_cell.length_b   1.000
_cell.length_c   1.000
_cell.angle_alpha   90.00
_cell.angle_beta   90.00
_cell.angle_gamma   90.00
#
_symmetry.space_group_name_H-M   'P 1'
#
loop_
_entity.id
_entity.type
_entity.pdbx_description
1 polymer ?
#
loop_
_entity_poly.entity_id
_entity_poly.type
_entity_poly.pdbx_seq_one_letter_code
_entity_poly.pdbx_strand_id
1 'polypeptide(L)'
;TAQQTLRLLDRNWKAFFRAMKEWEKDKEKFNGRPNLPKYKKKNGRSVAIFTNQQCKIKDGHLSFPKTNLKLKTRITGKLKEVRIIPKGSIYV
;
A
#
# COMPACT_ATOMS: atom_id res chain seq x y z
N THR A 1 8.06 8.08 -4.86
CA THR A 1 7.65 9.48 -4.65
C THR A 1 7.58 9.72 -3.15
N ALA A 2 8.43 10.56 -2.58
CA ALA A 2 8.48 10.77 -1.12
C ALA A 2 7.10 11.15 -0.54
N GLN A 3 6.31 11.92 -1.31
CA GLN A 3 4.94 12.30 -0.95
C GLN A 3 4.01 11.10 -0.74
N GLN A 4 4.13 10.01 -1.51
CA GLN A 4 3.28 8.83 -1.33
C GLN A 4 3.63 8.08 -0.04
N THR A 5 4.91 8.07 0.34
CA THR A 5 5.35 7.53 1.64
C THR A 5 4.73 8.32 2.80
N LEU A 6 4.72 9.65 2.71
CA LEU A 6 4.10 10.50 3.73
C LEU A 6 2.58 10.32 3.80
N ARG A 7 1.89 10.21 2.66
CA ARG A 7 0.44 9.92 2.61
C ARG A 7 0.13 8.55 3.21
N LEU A 8 0.96 7.53 2.95
CA LEU A 8 0.81 6.21 3.55
C LEU A 8 0.98 6.27 5.07
N LEU A 9 1.98 7.02 5.56
CA LEU A 9 2.21 7.24 6.98
C LEU A 9 0.99 7.88 7.65
N ASP A 10 0.50 8.99 7.11
CA ASP A 10 -0.69 9.70 7.61
C ASP A 10 -1.92 8.77 7.67
N ARG A 11 -2.17 8.01 6.60
CA ARG A 11 -3.28 7.04 6.56
C ARG A 11 -3.15 5.97 7.64
N ASN A 12 -1.94 5.43 7.83
CA ASN A 12 -1.70 4.38 8.82
C ASN A 12 -1.94 4.89 10.25
N TRP A 13 -1.49 6.11 10.57
CA TRP A 13 -1.74 6.71 11.89
C TRP A 13 -3.22 7.01 12.13
N LYS A 14 -3.92 7.57 11.15
CA LYS A 14 -5.38 7.80 11.24
C LYS A 14 -6.15 6.50 11.45
N ALA A 15 -5.79 5.44 10.74
CA ALA A 15 -6.38 4.12 10.91
C ALA A 15 -6.10 3.54 12.29
N PHE A 16 -4.87 3.67 12.80
CA PHE A 16 -4.51 3.22 14.14
C PHE A 16 -5.35 3.92 15.22
N PHE A 17 -5.45 5.25 15.19
CA PHE A 17 -6.24 5.98 16.20
C PHE A 17 -7.73 5.65 16.13
N ARG A 18 -8.28 5.42 14.93
CA ARG A 18 -9.66 4.95 14.77
C ARG A 18 -9.85 3.57 15.38
N ALA A 19 -8.97 2.62 15.05
CA ALA A 19 -9.03 1.27 15.58
C ALA A 19 -8.87 1.26 17.11
N MET A 20 -8.00 2.09 17.67
CA MET A 20 -7.84 2.24 19.13
C MET A 20 -9.13 2.73 19.79
N LYS A 21 -9.79 3.75 19.24
CA LYS A 21 -11.08 4.25 19.77
C LYS A 21 -12.19 3.20 19.71
N GLU A 22 -12.24 2.41 18.64
CA GLU A 22 -13.22 1.32 18.51
C GLU A 22 -12.90 0.17 19.47
N TRP A 23 -11.63 -0.18 19.63
CA TRP A 23 -11.16 -1.19 20.59
C TRP A 23 -11.45 -0.80 22.04
N GLU A 24 -11.34 0.48 22.39
CA GLU A 24 -11.69 0.97 23.74
C GLU A 24 -13.19 0.84 24.03
N LYS A 25 -14.04 0.98 23.00
CA LYS A 25 -15.50 0.83 23.14
C LYS A 25 -15.94 -0.63 23.21
N ASP A 26 -15.33 -1.48 22.39
CA ASP A 26 -15.68 -2.90 22.28
C ASP A 26 -14.43 -3.71 21.95
N LYS A 27 -13.90 -4.38 22.97
CA LYS A 27 -12.67 -5.17 22.87
C LYS A 27 -12.88 -6.49 22.13
N GLU A 28 -14.10 -7.05 22.15
CA GLU A 28 -14.40 -8.36 21.56
C GLU A 28 -14.42 -8.32 20.03
N LYS A 29 -14.65 -7.15 19.43
CA LYS A 29 -14.53 -6.93 17.98
C LYS A 29 -13.13 -7.14 17.41
N PHE A 30 -12.10 -7.24 18.26
CA PHE A 30 -10.71 -7.33 17.83
C PHE A 30 -10.04 -8.55 18.46
N ASN A 31 -9.16 -9.21 17.70
CA ASN A 31 -8.33 -10.32 18.22
C ASN A 31 -7.24 -9.86 19.21
N GLY A 32 -7.22 -8.57 19.58
CA GLY A 32 -6.22 -7.98 20.45
C GLY A 32 -6.14 -6.46 20.28
N ARG A 33 -5.34 -5.81 21.12
CA ARG A 33 -5.13 -4.36 21.05
C ARG A 33 -4.50 -3.97 19.70
N PRO A 34 -5.01 -2.94 19.00
CA PRO A 34 -4.39 -2.42 17.79
C PRO A 34 -2.92 -2.06 18.02
N ASN A 35 -2.07 -2.46 17.08
CA ASN A 35 -0.63 -2.20 17.16
C ASN A 35 -0.26 -0.89 16.49
N LEU A 36 0.71 -0.18 17.07
CA LEU A 36 1.26 1.04 16.47
C LEU A 36 1.88 0.77 15.09
N PRO A 37 1.74 1.71 14.13
CA PRO A 37 2.49 1.65 12.88
C PRO A 37 3.99 1.61 13.15
N LYS A 38 4.69 0.63 12.57
CA LYS A 38 6.14 0.46 12.75
C LYS A 38 6.92 1.18 11.65
N TYR A 39 8.11 1.66 12.02
CA TYR A 39 9.08 2.16 11.03
C TYR A 39 9.64 1.03 10.18
N LYS A 40 10.07 1.39 8.96
CA LYS A 40 10.78 0.48 8.05
C LYS A 40 12.15 0.14 8.65
N LYS A 41 12.50 -1.14 8.69
CA LYS A 41 13.87 -1.59 9.02
C LYS A 41 14.87 -1.02 7.99
N LYS A 42 16.14 -0.79 8.38
CA LYS A 42 17.20 -0.24 7.50
C LYS A 42 17.24 -0.89 6.11
N ASN A 43 17.24 -2.22 6.07
CA ASN A 43 17.22 -3.03 4.84
C ASN A 43 15.86 -3.74 4.62
N GLY A 44 14.80 -3.23 5.23
CA GLY A 44 13.47 -3.80 5.14
C GLY A 44 12.79 -3.54 3.80
N ARG A 45 11.69 -4.26 3.54
CA ARG A 45 10.77 -3.97 2.46
C ARG A 45 9.61 -3.13 2.99
N SER A 46 9.02 -2.28 2.15
CA SER A 46 7.86 -1.46 2.47
C SER A 46 6.95 -1.38 1.26
N VAL A 47 5.69 -1.01 1.48
CA VAL A 47 4.74 -0.78 0.39
C VAL A 47 5.26 0.35 -0.50
N ALA A 48 5.32 0.11 -1.81
CA ALA A 48 5.62 1.13 -2.81
C ALA A 48 4.33 1.50 -3.54
N ILE A 49 4.05 2.80 -3.65
CA ILE A 49 2.84 3.32 -4.30
C ILE A 49 3.25 4.16 -5.50
N PHE A 50 2.68 3.83 -6.66
CA PHE A 50 2.83 4.54 -7.92
C PHE A 50 1.50 5.15 -8.32
N THR A 51 1.56 6.38 -8.81
CA THR A 51 0.36 7.04 -9.35
C THR A 51 0.04 6.52 -10.74
N ASN A 52 -1.18 6.74 -11.20
CA ASN A 52 -1.61 6.47 -12.57
C ASN A 52 -0.92 7.33 -13.64
N GLN A 53 -0.17 8.35 -13.25
CA GLN A 53 0.70 9.11 -14.16
C GLN A 53 2.03 8.39 -14.37
N GLN A 54 2.50 7.65 -13.36
CA GLN A 54 3.76 6.91 -13.38
C GLN A 54 3.61 5.54 -14.04
N CYS A 55 2.52 4.84 -13.74
CA CYS A 55 2.20 3.54 -14.34
C CYS A 55 1.10 3.70 -15.38
N LYS A 56 1.23 3.01 -16.52
CA LYS A 56 0.24 3.04 -17.60
C LYS A 56 -0.14 1.64 -18.01
N ILE A 57 -1.38 1.47 -18.45
CA ILE A 57 -1.84 0.23 -19.07
C ILE A 57 -1.88 0.48 -20.57
N LYS A 58 -1.17 -0.35 -21.34
CA LYS A 58 -1.19 -0.35 -22.80
C LYS A 58 -1.31 -1.80 -23.28
N ASP A 59 -2.24 -2.06 -24.18
CA ASP A 59 -2.46 -3.39 -24.77
C ASP A 59 -2.65 -4.51 -23.71
N GLY A 60 -3.40 -4.22 -22.64
CA GLY A 60 -3.65 -5.14 -21.53
C GLY A 60 -2.46 -5.37 -20.59
N HIS A 61 -1.37 -4.61 -20.74
CA HIS A 61 -0.16 -4.73 -19.93
C HIS A 61 0.11 -3.45 -19.13
N LEU A 62 0.35 -3.62 -17.83
CA LEU A 62 0.82 -2.58 -16.93
C LEU A 62 2.33 -2.38 -17.08
N SER A 63 2.75 -1.14 -17.32
CA SER A 63 4.17 -0.74 -17.34
C SER A 63 4.52 0.12 -16.13
N PHE A 64 5.76 -0.01 -15.67
CA PHE A 64 6.32 0.75 -14.56
C PHE A 64 7.38 1.75 -15.06
N PRO A 65 7.56 2.88 -14.37
CA PRO A 65 8.62 3.82 -14.73
C PRO A 65 10.00 3.19 -14.49
N LYS A 66 10.98 3.54 -15.32
CA LYS A 66 12.40 3.14 -15.17
C LYS A 66 12.66 1.63 -15.26
N THR A 67 11.76 0.88 -15.87
CA THR A 67 11.95 -0.56 -16.12
C THR A 67 11.20 -0.98 -17.39
N ASN A 68 11.68 -2.04 -18.02
CA ASN A 68 11.01 -2.69 -19.16
C ASN A 68 10.00 -3.77 -18.72
N LEU A 69 9.79 -3.92 -17.41
CA LEU A 69 8.84 -4.87 -16.85
C LEU A 69 7.41 -4.54 -17.32
N LYS A 70 6.76 -5.55 -17.90
CA LYS A 70 5.35 -5.52 -18.30
C LYS A 70 4.60 -6.60 -17.56
N LEU A 71 3.53 -6.23 -16.87
CA LEU A 71 2.66 -7.19 -16.16
C LEU A 71 1.31 -7.26 -16.85
N LYS A 72 0.89 -8.45 -17.27
CA LYS A 72 -0.45 -8.65 -17.81
C LYS A 72 -1.49 -8.35 -16.73
N THR A 73 -2.47 -7.51 -17.07
CA THR A 73 -3.52 -7.09 -16.12
C THR A 73 -4.90 -7.31 -16.72
N ARG A 74 -5.87 -7.56 -15.85
CA ARG A 74 -7.29 -7.68 -16.20
C ARG A 74 -8.05 -6.37 -16.03
N ILE A 75 -7.36 -5.29 -15.65
CA ILE A 75 -7.99 -3.99 -15.43
C ILE A 75 -8.38 -3.38 -16.78
N THR A 76 -9.68 -3.16 -16.97
CA THR A 76 -10.27 -2.50 -18.16
C THR A 76 -10.61 -1.03 -17.92
N GLY A 77 -10.75 -0.61 -16.66
CA GLY A 77 -11.11 0.76 -16.29
C GLY A 77 -9.92 1.71 -16.07
N LYS A 78 -10.23 2.94 -15.65
CA LYS A 78 -9.22 3.96 -15.35
C LYS A 78 -8.34 3.55 -14.17
N LEU A 79 -7.04 3.45 -14.41
CA LEU A 79 -6.05 3.20 -13.36
C LEU A 79 -6.04 4.36 -12.35
N LYS A 80 -6.14 4.03 -11.05
CA LYS A 80 -6.07 5.00 -9.94
C LYS A 80 -4.67 5.04 -9.33
N GLU A 81 -4.24 3.92 -8.78
CA GLU A 81 -2.94 3.73 -8.17
C GLU A 81 -2.47 2.30 -8.41
N VAL A 82 -1.15 2.09 -8.39
CA VAL A 82 -0.54 0.77 -8.31
C VAL A 82 0.20 0.68 -6.98
N ARG A 83 -0.07 -0.36 -6.21
CA ARG A 83 0.63 -0.63 -4.95
C ARG A 83 1.35 -1.94 -5.06
N ILE A 84 2.63 -1.92 -4.70
CA ILE A 84 3.44 -3.13 -4.57
C ILE A 84 3.56 -3.42 -3.09
N ILE A 85 2.91 -4.50 -2.65
CA ILE A 85 2.82 -4.87 -1.22
C ILE A 85 3.71 -6.09 -0.97
N PRO A 86 4.78 -5.97 -0.15
CA PRO A 86 5.61 -7.11 0.20
C PRO A 86 4.86 -8.08 1.12
N LYS A 87 4.81 -9.35 0.75
CA LYS A 87 4.29 -10.46 1.56
C LYS A 87 5.35 -11.58 1.62
N GLY A 88 6.31 -11.45 2.53
CA GLY A 88 7.44 -12.39 2.63
C GLY A 88 8.36 -12.31 1.41
N SER A 89 8.39 -13.38 0.62
CA SER A 89 9.17 -13.48 -0.62
C SER A 89 8.37 -13.13 -1.88
N ILE A 90 7.06 -12.89 -1.74
CA ILE A 90 6.19 -12.51 -2.87
C ILE A 90 5.75 -11.04 -2.74
N TYR A 91 5.32 -10.47 -3.87
CA TYR A 91 4.75 -9.13 -3.96
C TYR A 91 3.36 -9.22 -4.58
N VAL A 92 2.41 -8.49 -4.01
CA VAL A 92 1.01 -8.42 -4.47
C VAL A 92 0.67 -6.99 -4.85
#